data_AF-A0A1C7N6U1-F1
#
_entry.id   AF-A0A1C7N6U1-F1
#
_cell.length_a   1.000
_cell.length_b   1.000
_cell.length_c   1.000
_cell.angle_alpha   90.00
_cell.angle_beta   90.00
_cell.angle_gamma   90.00
#
_symmetry.space_group_name_H-M   'P 1'
#
loop_
_entity.id
_entity.type
_entity.pdbx_description
1 polymer ?
#
loop_
_entity_poly.entity_id
_entity_poly.type
_entity_poly.pdbx_seq_one_letter_code
_entity_poly.pdbx_strand_id
1 'polypeptide(L)'
;MNRALRQLVLPTSRRLLVRAQRHAIQATCQRQLTQSIVRPISFKGLFGGNNGAKQTQNQLLDQDNLFHVLSQSPLPEMRDRAAIINKYGVCPVCDEQGHKQKPTFDCPDCGYPTHCCEEHYEQGKAAHQHENCGILRQQNEDDHDLRSGRPMREFEFPSAQGFDEAVNMANWDIFFYTRSFPSMDSDRSMRHVSKLLTYPITVASVLHQYSPYKYGEQVTLEGMRSIAALRTVLYPNAQNSNEAQVQVRTDTINVYLLGARAEATLPAHIWLQLCYLFPSSPFHLHFIGPDALQPNQEPHTKSINERLFFTYDNAMYHEYHEKIEKFDPYTDLFFMFSPGIGHTEAREDWKPSIQKALETKCPIFITGYDETDMQTDVKAVEQDYEGEFDWILKPTVNEFRSLKRDVNLMDLRQTIFANYGIWGIRGKRYDVVHDPENN
;
A
#
# COMPACT_ATOMS: atom_id res chain seq x y z
N MET A 1 -45.09 -30.25 58.84
CA MET A 1 -45.84 -31.11 57.92
C MET A 1 -44.85 -31.94 57.11
N ASN A 2 -44.92 -33.27 57.28
CA ASN A 2 -44.49 -34.40 56.42
C ASN A 2 -43.35 -34.21 55.39
N ARG A 3 -42.41 -35.13 55.16
CA ARG A 3 -41.98 -36.42 55.71
C ARG A 3 -40.67 -36.71 54.91
N ALA A 4 -39.55 -36.99 55.56
CA ALA A 4 -38.87 -38.30 55.54
C ALA A 4 -37.92 -38.56 54.33
N LEU A 5 -36.59 -38.59 54.61
CA LEU A 5 -35.69 -39.78 54.59
C LEU A 5 -35.03 -40.06 53.21
N ARG A 6 -33.70 -39.88 53.09
CA ARG A 6 -32.61 -40.92 53.18
C ARG A 6 -32.74 -41.98 52.06
N GLN A 7 -31.72 -42.46 51.34
CA GLN A 7 -30.27 -42.55 51.52
C GLN A 7 -29.61 -43.12 50.23
N LEU A 8 -28.37 -42.68 49.95
CA LEU A 8 -27.16 -43.42 49.51
C LEU A 8 -27.14 -44.45 48.35
N VAL A 9 -25.97 -44.45 47.68
CA VAL A 9 -25.14 -45.57 47.16
C VAL A 9 -24.79 -45.52 45.65
N LEU A 10 -23.53 -45.19 45.34
CA LEU A 10 -22.73 -45.52 44.12
C LEU A 10 -22.34 -47.03 44.14
N PRO A 11 -21.72 -47.71 43.12
CA PRO A 11 -21.24 -47.30 41.79
C PRO A 11 -21.57 -48.34 40.67
N THR A 12 -21.10 -48.11 39.43
CA THR A 12 -20.36 -49.06 38.55
C THR A 12 -20.61 -48.91 37.04
N SER A 13 -19.50 -49.02 36.32
CA SER A 13 -19.27 -48.98 34.88
C SER A 13 -20.18 -49.85 34.00
N ARG A 14 -20.53 -49.35 32.81
CA ARG A 14 -20.37 -50.12 31.57
C ARG A 14 -20.34 -49.23 30.31
N ARG A 15 -19.29 -49.48 29.53
CA ARG A 15 -19.00 -48.97 28.19
C ARG A 15 -20.14 -49.25 27.21
N LEU A 16 -20.44 -48.31 26.33
CA LEU A 16 -20.95 -48.58 24.98
C LEU A 16 -20.21 -47.71 23.98
N LEU A 17 -19.48 -48.41 23.10
CA LEU A 17 -18.80 -47.92 21.92
C LEU A 17 -19.82 -47.55 20.85
N VAL A 18 -19.72 -46.33 20.31
CA VAL A 18 -20.12 -46.06 18.92
C VAL A 18 -18.97 -45.31 18.25
N ARG A 19 -18.58 -45.84 17.10
CA ARG A 19 -17.37 -45.59 16.33
C ARG A 19 -17.77 -44.86 15.05
N ALA A 20 -16.90 -43.96 14.59
CA ALA A 20 -16.78 -43.42 13.22
C ALA A 20 -17.84 -42.35 12.84
N GLN A 21 -17.52 -41.25 12.15
CA GLN A 21 -16.38 -40.91 11.29
C GLN A 21 -15.97 -39.45 11.50
N ARG A 22 -14.67 -39.21 11.71
CA ARG A 22 -14.03 -37.90 11.53
C ARG A 22 -13.59 -37.83 10.08
N HIS A 23 -14.08 -36.86 9.31
CA HIS A 23 -13.46 -36.52 8.03
C HIS A 23 -12.23 -35.64 8.32
N ALA A 24 -11.08 -36.29 8.41
CA ALA A 24 -9.79 -35.65 8.23
C ALA A 24 -9.58 -35.46 6.73
N ILE A 25 -9.56 -34.21 6.26
CA ILE A 25 -9.02 -33.87 4.94
C ILE A 25 -7.61 -33.35 5.20
N GLN A 26 -6.69 -34.29 5.41
CA GLN A 26 -5.26 -34.04 5.20
C GLN A 26 -5.01 -34.24 3.71
N ALA A 27 -5.04 -33.16 2.94
CA ALA A 27 -4.48 -33.15 1.60
C ALA A 27 -3.00 -32.78 1.69
N THR A 28 -2.16 -33.76 2.05
CA THR A 28 -0.71 -33.66 1.95
C THR A 28 -0.34 -33.70 0.47
N CYS A 29 -0.34 -32.55 -0.20
CA CYS A 29 0.17 -32.43 -1.55
C CYS A 29 1.68 -32.20 -1.51
N GLN A 30 2.45 -33.26 -1.27
CA GLN A 30 3.88 -33.27 -1.61
C GLN A 30 3.98 -33.31 -3.13
N ARG A 31 4.09 -32.16 -3.78
CA ARG A 31 4.53 -32.08 -5.19
C ARG A 31 6.03 -31.81 -5.23
N GLN A 32 6.76 -32.82 -5.69
CA GLN A 32 8.15 -32.69 -6.09
C GLN A 32 8.24 -31.64 -7.21
N LEU A 33 8.88 -30.51 -6.91
CA LEU A 33 9.22 -29.49 -7.88
C LEU A 33 10.38 -30.02 -8.74
N THR A 34 10.08 -30.51 -9.93
CA THR A 34 11.08 -30.70 -10.97
C THR A 34 11.48 -29.32 -11.49
N GLN A 35 12.72 -28.92 -11.22
CA GLN A 35 13.32 -27.68 -11.73
C GLN A 35 13.23 -27.66 -13.26
N SER A 36 12.41 -26.76 -13.80
CA SER A 36 12.47 -26.40 -15.21
C SER A 36 13.35 -25.16 -15.34
N ILE A 37 14.55 -25.35 -15.88
CA ILE A 37 15.46 -24.28 -16.26
C ILE A 37 14.81 -23.54 -17.44
N VAL A 38 14.09 -22.47 -17.16
CA VAL A 38 13.57 -21.58 -18.20
C VAL A 38 14.74 -20.74 -18.72
N ARG A 39 15.28 -21.13 -19.88
CA ARG A 39 16.19 -20.27 -20.65
C ARG A 39 15.40 -19.06 -21.18
N PRO A 40 15.92 -17.82 -21.07
CA PRO A 40 15.29 -16.69 -21.73
C PRO A 40 15.46 -16.86 -23.25
N ILE A 41 14.34 -17.06 -23.96
CA ILE A 41 14.34 -17.04 -25.42
C ILE A 41 14.45 -15.58 -25.84
N SER A 42 15.68 -15.16 -26.18
CA SER A 42 15.96 -13.91 -26.86
C SER A 42 15.51 -14.01 -28.32
N PHE A 43 14.44 -13.31 -28.69
CA PHE A 43 14.09 -13.08 -30.10
C PHE A 43 14.80 -11.83 -30.60
N LYS A 44 16.00 -11.99 -31.16
CA LYS A 44 16.60 -11.05 -32.12
C LYS A 44 16.86 -11.76 -33.44
N GLY A 45 16.30 -11.22 -34.52
CA GLY A 45 16.56 -11.57 -35.92
C GLY A 45 15.26 -11.59 -36.72
N LEU A 46 14.92 -10.55 -37.50
CA LEU A 46 15.45 -10.18 -38.84
C LEU A 46 14.48 -10.66 -39.95
N PHE A 47 14.28 -9.78 -40.93
CA PHE A 47 13.27 -9.78 -42.03
C PHE A 47 11.86 -9.37 -41.55
N GLY A 48 11.24 -8.29 -42.02
CA GLY A 48 11.40 -7.53 -43.26
C GLY A 48 9.99 -7.29 -43.80
N GLY A 49 9.48 -6.07 -43.68
CA GLY A 49 8.11 -5.74 -44.10
C GLY A 49 7.79 -4.29 -43.79
N ASN A 50 8.19 -3.41 -44.69
CA ASN A 50 7.87 -2.00 -44.69
C ASN A 50 6.35 -1.81 -44.75
N ASN A 51 5.71 -1.59 -43.61
CA ASN A 51 4.37 -1.03 -43.51
C ASN A 51 4.43 0.06 -42.45
N GLY A 52 4.61 1.31 -42.93
CA GLY A 52 4.21 2.50 -42.18
C GLY A 52 2.70 2.46 -41.97
N ALA A 53 2.25 1.63 -41.03
CA ALA A 53 0.88 1.63 -40.56
C ALA A 53 0.74 2.82 -39.60
N LYS A 54 0.08 3.88 -40.08
CA LYS A 54 -0.48 4.94 -39.26
C LYS A 54 -1.28 4.34 -38.09
N GLN A 55 -0.66 4.16 -36.94
CA GLN A 55 -1.35 4.08 -35.65
C GLN A 55 -1.57 5.52 -35.18
N THR A 56 -2.55 6.22 -35.75
CA THR A 56 -2.94 7.55 -35.28
C THR A 56 -4.41 7.76 -35.57
N GLN A 57 -5.27 6.98 -34.91
CA GLN A 57 -6.72 7.15 -35.05
C GLN A 57 -7.51 7.20 -33.75
N ASN A 58 -6.89 7.24 -32.56
CA ASN A 58 -7.63 7.43 -31.30
C ASN A 58 -6.93 8.35 -30.27
N GLN A 59 -6.05 9.25 -30.73
CA GLN A 59 -5.53 10.29 -29.84
C GLN A 59 -6.55 11.45 -29.79
N LEU A 60 -7.14 11.65 -28.61
CA LEU A 60 -8.17 12.64 -28.34
C LEU A 60 -7.58 14.03 -28.08
N LEU A 61 -6.39 14.09 -27.45
CA LEU A 61 -5.71 15.33 -27.07
C LEU A 61 -4.24 15.33 -27.50
N ASP A 62 -3.77 16.51 -27.92
CA ASP A 62 -2.37 16.73 -28.25
C ASP A 62 -1.53 16.98 -26.99
N GLN A 63 -0.27 16.57 -27.01
CA GLN A 63 0.65 16.71 -25.86
C GLN A 63 1.06 18.16 -25.60
N ASP A 64 1.05 18.99 -26.65
CA ASP A 64 1.31 20.42 -26.55
C ASP A 64 0.08 21.21 -26.05
N ASN A 65 -1.10 20.57 -25.99
CA ASN A 65 -2.36 21.20 -25.59
C ASN A 65 -3.16 20.29 -24.65
N LEU A 66 -2.63 20.08 -23.45
CA LEU A 66 -3.27 19.27 -22.40
C LEU A 66 -4.12 20.09 -21.42
N PHE A 67 -3.92 21.40 -21.40
CA PHE A 67 -4.63 22.27 -20.48
C PHE A 67 -6.02 22.63 -21.01
N HIS A 68 -7.06 22.22 -20.29
CA HIS A 68 -8.43 22.64 -20.57
C HIS A 68 -9.18 23.01 -19.30
N VAL A 69 -9.99 24.05 -19.36
CA VAL A 69 -10.95 24.36 -18.29
C VAL A 69 -11.89 23.17 -18.09
N LEU A 70 -12.02 22.68 -16.85
CA LEU A 70 -12.71 21.42 -16.56
C LEU A 70 -14.17 21.44 -17.00
N SER A 71 -14.89 22.53 -16.75
CA SER A 71 -16.31 22.67 -17.12
C SER A 71 -16.54 22.63 -18.64
N GLN A 72 -15.54 23.01 -19.44
CA GLN A 72 -15.61 23.09 -20.90
C GLN A 72 -14.70 22.05 -21.58
N SER A 73 -14.12 21.14 -20.81
CA SER A 73 -13.16 20.16 -21.31
C SER A 73 -13.82 19.30 -22.40
N PRO A 74 -13.08 18.90 -23.45
CA PRO A 74 -13.59 17.94 -24.43
C PRO A 74 -13.92 16.57 -23.80
N LEU A 75 -13.29 16.23 -22.66
CA LEU A 75 -13.47 14.96 -21.98
C LEU A 75 -14.66 14.99 -21.00
N PRO A 76 -15.60 14.03 -21.07
CA PRO A 76 -16.75 13.98 -20.16
C PRO A 76 -16.34 13.83 -18.69
N GLU A 77 -15.32 13.04 -18.40
CA GLU A 77 -14.87 12.79 -17.03
C GLU A 77 -14.35 14.05 -16.33
N MET A 78 -13.79 15.00 -17.10
CA MET A 78 -13.32 16.28 -16.58
C MET A 78 -14.49 17.23 -16.29
N ARG A 79 -15.52 17.21 -17.14
CA ARG A 79 -16.77 17.96 -16.90
C ARG A 79 -17.52 17.42 -15.68
N ASP A 80 -17.57 16.10 -15.51
CA ASP A 80 -18.18 15.47 -14.34
C ASP A 80 -17.44 15.86 -13.05
N ARG A 81 -16.11 15.96 -13.10
CA ARG A 81 -15.32 16.47 -11.98
C ARG A 81 -15.67 17.93 -11.66
N ALA A 82 -15.77 18.80 -12.66
CA ALA A 82 -16.23 20.17 -12.45
C ALA A 82 -17.64 20.21 -11.84
N ALA A 83 -18.56 19.35 -12.30
CA ALA A 83 -19.90 19.26 -11.75
C ALA A 83 -19.92 18.83 -10.28
N ILE A 84 -19.04 17.92 -9.88
CA ILE A 84 -18.88 17.52 -8.46
C ILE A 84 -18.41 18.73 -7.63
N ILE A 85 -17.40 19.45 -8.10
CA ILE A 85 -16.87 20.64 -7.41
C ILE A 85 -17.97 21.72 -7.32
N ASN A 86 -18.72 21.95 -8.40
CA ASN A 86 -19.80 22.93 -8.42
C ASN A 86 -20.97 22.56 -7.50
N LYS A 87 -21.16 21.26 -7.23
CA LYS A 87 -22.23 20.80 -6.34
C LYS A 87 -21.81 20.82 -4.88
N TYR A 88 -20.59 20.40 -4.59
CA TYR A 88 -20.16 20.13 -3.23
C TYR A 88 -19.07 21.05 -2.70
N GLY A 89 -18.29 21.64 -3.59
CA GLY A 89 -17.19 22.55 -3.29
C GLY A 89 -17.60 23.77 -2.48
N VAL A 90 -16.60 24.50 -2.01
CA VAL A 90 -16.77 25.73 -1.22
C VAL A 90 -15.93 26.84 -1.83
N CYS A 91 -16.53 28.01 -2.04
CA CYS A 91 -15.79 29.20 -2.43
C CYS A 91 -15.02 29.75 -1.20
N PRO A 92 -13.70 29.97 -1.30
CA PRO A 92 -12.88 30.36 -0.14
C PRO A 92 -13.28 31.72 0.44
N VAL A 93 -13.56 32.70 -0.42
CA VAL A 93 -13.99 34.05 0.00
C VAL A 93 -15.34 34.03 0.71
N CYS A 94 -16.28 33.21 0.23
CA CYS A 94 -17.58 33.09 0.90
C CYS A 94 -17.45 32.40 2.26
N ASP A 95 -16.60 31.38 2.36
CA ASP A 95 -16.34 30.63 3.59
C ASP A 95 -15.85 31.57 4.71
N GLU A 96 -14.92 32.47 4.38
CA GLU A 96 -14.42 33.51 5.30
C GLU A 96 -15.52 34.51 5.70
N GLN A 97 -16.43 34.83 4.78
CA GLN A 97 -17.56 35.74 5.02
C GLN A 97 -18.75 35.05 5.71
N GLY A 98 -18.66 33.76 6.04
CA GLY A 98 -19.73 32.99 6.69
C GLY A 98 -20.89 32.60 5.76
N HIS A 99 -20.69 32.69 4.44
CA HIS A 99 -21.64 32.27 3.42
C HIS A 99 -21.16 31.00 2.70
N LYS A 100 -22.08 30.10 2.32
CA LYS A 100 -21.73 28.84 1.65
C LYS A 100 -22.21 28.83 0.21
N GLN A 101 -21.62 29.70 -0.62
CA GLN A 101 -21.82 29.63 -2.06
C GLN A 101 -20.91 28.60 -2.70
N LYS A 102 -21.40 27.97 -3.76
CA LYS A 102 -20.68 26.94 -4.49
C LYS A 102 -19.80 27.57 -5.58
N PRO A 103 -18.61 27.00 -5.83
CA PRO A 103 -17.78 27.48 -6.91
C PRO A 103 -18.46 27.18 -8.25
N THR A 104 -18.44 28.15 -9.16
CA THR A 104 -19.01 28.05 -10.51
C THR A 104 -18.14 28.76 -11.54
N PHE A 105 -17.26 29.66 -11.08
CA PHE A 105 -16.27 30.36 -11.87
C PHE A 105 -14.99 29.54 -11.98
N ASP A 106 -14.67 29.17 -13.22
CA ASP A 106 -13.43 28.48 -13.58
C ASP A 106 -12.25 29.45 -13.60
N CYS A 107 -11.19 29.11 -12.86
CA CYS A 107 -9.95 29.87 -12.90
C CYS A 107 -9.26 29.70 -14.27
N PRO A 108 -8.89 30.78 -14.98
CA PRO A 108 -8.27 30.69 -16.30
C PRO A 108 -6.86 30.07 -16.27
N ASP A 109 -6.16 30.12 -15.12
CA ASP A 109 -4.77 29.66 -15.01
C ASP A 109 -4.65 28.17 -14.68
N CYS A 110 -5.56 27.63 -13.86
CA CYS A 110 -5.56 26.22 -13.45
C CYS A 110 -6.72 25.39 -14.01
N GLY A 111 -7.75 26.04 -14.55
CA GLY A 111 -8.90 25.40 -15.19
C GLY A 111 -9.92 24.76 -14.24
N TYR A 112 -9.75 24.90 -12.93
CA TYR A 112 -10.71 24.40 -11.93
C TYR A 112 -11.76 25.45 -11.56
N PRO A 113 -13.01 25.04 -11.26
CA PRO A 113 -14.00 25.93 -10.65
C PRO A 113 -13.64 26.20 -9.19
N THR A 114 -13.17 27.41 -8.90
CA THR A 114 -12.56 27.77 -7.60
C THR A 114 -13.42 28.74 -6.79
N HIS A 115 -14.13 29.65 -7.46
CA HIS A 115 -14.90 30.72 -6.83
C HIS A 115 -16.33 30.73 -7.36
N CYS A 116 -17.27 31.35 -6.64
CA CYS A 116 -18.68 31.41 -7.07
C CYS A 116 -18.98 32.48 -8.13
N CYS A 117 -18.08 33.45 -8.30
CA CYS A 117 -18.19 34.51 -9.29
C CYS A 117 -16.80 35.13 -9.56
N GLU A 118 -16.70 35.93 -10.62
CA GLU A 118 -15.49 36.64 -11.01
C GLU A 118 -15.02 37.63 -9.94
N GLU A 119 -15.95 38.33 -9.27
CA GLU A 119 -15.61 39.29 -8.20
C GLU A 119 -14.90 38.60 -7.03
N HIS A 120 -15.39 37.44 -6.60
CA HIS A 120 -14.73 36.66 -5.53
C HIS A 120 -13.43 36.04 -6.00
N TYR A 121 -13.33 35.66 -7.28
CA TYR A 121 -12.06 35.23 -7.85
C TYR A 121 -11.01 36.33 -7.77
N GLU A 122 -11.32 37.56 -8.19
CA GLU A 122 -10.36 38.67 -8.13
C GLU A 122 -9.99 39.04 -6.68
N GLN A 123 -10.93 38.95 -5.73
CA GLN A 123 -10.64 39.12 -4.30
C GLN A 123 -9.69 38.03 -3.75
N GLY A 124 -9.94 36.76 -4.09
CA GLY A 124 -9.16 35.60 -3.62
C GLY A 124 -7.96 35.23 -4.48
N LYS A 125 -7.71 35.95 -5.58
CA LYS A 125 -6.76 35.58 -6.63
C LYS A 125 -5.33 35.40 -6.11
N ALA A 126 -4.87 36.33 -5.28
CA ALA A 126 -3.50 36.29 -4.77
C ALA A 126 -3.25 35.05 -3.89
N ALA A 127 -4.19 34.72 -3.00
CA ALA A 127 -4.12 33.53 -2.16
C ALA A 127 -4.17 32.26 -3.02
N HIS A 128 -5.15 32.16 -3.92
CA HIS A 128 -5.28 31.03 -4.84
C HIS A 128 -4.02 30.81 -5.70
N GLN A 129 -3.46 31.89 -6.26
CA GLN A 129 -2.29 31.83 -7.12
C GLN A 129 -1.05 31.33 -6.38
N HIS A 130 -0.86 31.75 -5.13
CA HIS A 130 0.29 31.36 -4.32
C HIS A 130 0.16 29.95 -3.73
N GLU A 131 -1.03 29.56 -3.28
CA GLU A 131 -1.20 28.33 -2.49
C GLU A 131 -1.38 27.08 -3.34
N ASN A 132 -2.30 27.10 -4.31
CA ASN A 132 -2.76 25.86 -4.97
C ASN A 132 -2.95 25.95 -6.48
N CYS A 133 -2.98 27.14 -7.11
CA CYS A 133 -3.21 27.27 -8.55
C CYS A 133 -2.25 26.44 -9.40
N GLY A 134 -0.95 26.47 -9.10
CA GLY A 134 0.05 25.66 -9.82
C GLY A 134 -0.17 24.15 -9.67
N ILE A 135 -0.57 23.69 -8.49
CA ILE A 135 -0.87 22.28 -8.22
C ILE A 135 -2.12 21.84 -9.00
N LEU A 136 -3.19 22.65 -8.96
CA LEU A 136 -4.41 22.37 -9.70
C LEU A 136 -4.16 22.34 -11.21
N ARG A 137 -3.31 23.23 -11.72
CA ARG A 137 -2.92 23.23 -13.13
C ARG A 137 -2.17 21.94 -13.51
N GLN A 138 -1.20 21.53 -12.71
CA GLN A 138 -0.49 20.26 -12.92
C GLN A 138 -1.45 19.07 -12.92
N GLN A 139 -2.40 19.03 -11.98
CA GLN A 139 -3.39 17.96 -11.92
C GLN A 139 -4.32 17.97 -13.13
N ASN A 140 -4.70 19.16 -13.61
CA ASN A 140 -5.49 19.33 -14.82
C ASN A 140 -4.76 18.71 -16.02
N GLU A 141 -3.52 19.13 -16.27
CA GLU A 141 -2.71 18.64 -17.38
C GLU A 141 -2.45 17.13 -17.27
N ASP A 142 -2.14 16.63 -16.06
CA ASP A 142 -1.90 15.21 -15.80
C ASP A 142 -3.14 14.36 -16.09
N ASP A 143 -4.33 14.79 -15.67
CA ASP A 143 -5.56 14.02 -15.84
C ASP A 143 -6.10 14.05 -17.26
N HIS A 144 -5.87 15.15 -18.01
CA HIS A 144 -6.10 15.21 -19.44
C HIS A 144 -5.11 14.32 -20.19
N ASP A 145 -3.84 14.29 -19.80
CA ASP A 145 -2.83 13.42 -20.42
C ASP A 145 -3.19 11.95 -20.24
N LEU A 146 -3.61 11.56 -19.03
CA LEU A 146 -4.08 10.20 -18.72
C LEU A 146 -5.29 9.75 -19.57
N ARG A 147 -6.03 10.71 -20.14
CA ARG A 147 -7.23 10.48 -20.97
C ARG A 147 -7.05 10.95 -22.42
N SER A 148 -5.83 11.35 -22.80
CA SER A 148 -5.53 11.86 -24.13
C SER A 148 -5.58 10.78 -25.21
N GLY A 149 -5.58 9.50 -24.83
CA GLY A 149 -5.53 8.37 -25.76
C GLY A 149 -4.15 8.12 -26.37
N ARG A 150 -3.11 8.85 -25.93
CA ARG A 150 -1.73 8.57 -26.36
C ARG A 150 -1.25 7.22 -25.81
N PRO A 151 -0.31 6.55 -26.48
CA PRO A 151 0.42 5.44 -25.87
C PRO A 151 1.27 5.95 -24.69
N MET A 152 1.14 5.30 -23.53
CA MET A 152 1.89 5.61 -22.32
C MET A 152 3.05 4.64 -22.16
N ARG A 153 4.20 5.00 -22.76
CA ARG A 153 5.43 4.20 -22.66
C ARG A 153 5.93 4.12 -21.23
N GLU A 154 5.66 5.13 -20.40
CA GLU A 154 6.03 5.14 -19.00
C GLU A 154 5.37 4.01 -18.17
N PHE A 155 4.29 3.39 -18.68
CA PHE A 155 3.64 2.24 -18.07
C PHE A 155 4.16 0.88 -18.56
N GLU A 156 5.17 0.89 -19.44
CA GLU A 156 5.88 -0.33 -19.86
C GLU A 156 6.87 -0.75 -18.76
N PHE A 157 6.36 -1.36 -17.69
CA PHE A 157 7.18 -1.72 -16.54
C PHE A 157 8.11 -2.90 -16.82
N PRO A 158 9.37 -2.84 -16.35
CA PRO A 158 10.35 -3.89 -16.57
C PRO A 158 9.96 -5.18 -15.84
N SER A 159 10.35 -6.32 -16.41
CA SER A 159 10.20 -7.64 -15.79
C SER A 159 11.28 -7.91 -14.73
N ALA A 160 11.46 -9.19 -14.38
CA ALA A 160 12.57 -9.66 -13.56
C ALA A 160 13.93 -9.22 -14.14
N GLN A 161 14.87 -8.90 -13.25
CA GLN A 161 16.23 -8.49 -13.59
C GLN A 161 17.18 -9.66 -13.73
N GLY A 162 18.27 -9.42 -14.45
CA GLY A 162 19.42 -10.32 -14.44
C GLY A 162 20.06 -10.39 -13.06
N PHE A 163 20.71 -11.51 -12.74
CA PHE A 163 21.37 -11.73 -11.46
C PHE A 163 22.46 -10.69 -11.14
N ASP A 164 23.09 -10.12 -12.17
CA ASP A 164 24.18 -9.15 -12.04
C ASP A 164 23.71 -7.68 -11.91
N GLU A 165 22.41 -7.43 -12.05
CA GLU A 165 21.85 -6.07 -11.96
C GLU A 165 21.56 -5.71 -10.50
N ALA A 166 22.27 -4.71 -9.98
CA ALA A 166 22.03 -4.18 -8.63
C ALA A 166 20.99 -3.05 -8.66
N VAL A 167 19.98 -3.17 -7.80
CA VAL A 167 18.96 -2.12 -7.59
C VAL A 167 19.42 -1.15 -6.51
N ASN A 168 19.22 0.13 -6.72
CA ASN A 168 19.42 1.14 -5.69
C ASN A 168 18.10 1.88 -5.43
N MET A 169 17.66 1.90 -4.16
CA MET A 169 16.39 2.49 -3.73
C MET A 169 16.55 3.85 -3.04
N ALA A 170 17.61 4.61 -3.36
CA ALA A 170 17.84 5.91 -2.73
C ALA A 170 16.74 6.95 -3.03
N ASN A 171 16.22 7.00 -4.26
CA ASN A 171 15.12 7.87 -4.69
C ASN A 171 14.47 7.31 -5.97
N TRP A 172 13.38 7.94 -6.44
CA TRP A 172 12.66 7.53 -7.66
C TRP A 172 13.54 7.47 -8.91
N ASP A 173 14.39 8.48 -9.16
CA ASP A 173 15.21 8.56 -10.37
C ASP A 173 16.23 7.41 -10.45
N ILE A 174 16.98 7.21 -9.36
CA ILE A 174 17.97 6.15 -9.26
C ILE A 174 17.29 4.77 -9.31
N PHE A 175 16.13 4.64 -8.68
CA PHE A 175 15.35 3.41 -8.73
C PHE A 175 14.92 3.08 -10.16
N PHE A 176 14.32 4.03 -10.89
CA PHE A 176 13.90 3.81 -12.28
C PHE A 176 15.07 3.47 -13.19
N TYR A 177 16.19 4.18 -13.03
CA TYR A 177 17.40 3.91 -13.79
C TYR A 177 17.95 2.50 -13.53
N THR A 178 18.15 2.13 -12.26
CA THR A 178 18.74 0.82 -11.89
C THR A 178 17.79 -0.35 -12.16
N ARG A 179 16.48 -0.11 -12.21
CA ARG A 179 15.48 -1.11 -12.61
C ARG A 179 15.23 -1.19 -14.10
N SER A 180 15.94 -0.42 -14.93
CA SER A 180 15.74 -0.39 -16.38
C SER A 180 14.30 -0.04 -16.78
N PHE A 181 13.67 0.89 -16.05
CA PHE A 181 12.43 1.51 -16.52
C PHE A 181 12.72 2.35 -17.78
N PRO A 182 11.71 2.58 -18.64
CA PRO A 182 11.79 3.58 -19.69
C PRO A 182 12.24 4.93 -19.13
N SER A 183 12.99 5.71 -19.92
CA SER A 183 13.41 7.04 -19.49
C SER A 183 12.19 7.91 -19.20
N MET A 184 12.16 8.49 -18.00
CA MET A 184 11.12 9.43 -17.62
C MET A 184 11.52 10.80 -18.16
N ASP A 185 11.05 11.13 -19.36
CA ASP A 185 11.47 12.35 -20.07
C ASP A 185 10.81 13.63 -19.51
N SER A 186 9.80 13.49 -18.63
CA SER A 186 9.07 14.61 -18.05
C SER A 186 8.66 14.35 -16.60
N ASP A 187 8.51 15.43 -15.82
CA ASP A 187 7.97 15.36 -14.46
C ASP A 187 6.57 14.74 -14.42
N ARG A 188 5.78 14.93 -15.49
CA ARG A 188 4.45 14.34 -15.64
C ARG A 188 4.49 12.82 -15.67
N SER A 189 5.39 12.25 -16.49
CA SER A 189 5.59 10.80 -16.55
C SER A 189 6.03 10.25 -15.19
N MET A 190 6.91 10.96 -14.47
CA MET A 190 7.28 10.57 -13.11
C MET A 190 6.08 10.58 -12.15
N ARG A 191 5.22 11.60 -12.20
CA ARG A 191 3.99 11.68 -11.38
C ARG A 191 3.03 10.53 -11.68
N HIS A 192 2.83 10.20 -12.95
CA HIS A 192 1.96 9.09 -13.36
C HIS A 192 2.47 7.74 -12.84
N VAL A 193 3.76 7.46 -13.01
CA VAL A 193 4.35 6.18 -12.62
C VAL A 193 4.47 6.04 -11.10
N SER A 194 4.96 7.08 -10.42
CA SER A 194 5.10 7.07 -8.96
C SER A 194 3.75 6.88 -8.25
N LYS A 195 2.65 7.43 -8.78
CA LYS A 195 1.30 7.24 -8.23
C LYS A 195 0.86 5.77 -8.19
N LEU A 196 1.23 4.97 -9.19
CA LEU A 196 0.92 3.54 -9.24
C LEU A 196 1.86 2.72 -8.36
N LEU A 197 3.16 3.03 -8.42
CA LEU A 197 4.20 2.24 -7.78
C LEU A 197 4.41 2.56 -6.30
N THR A 198 3.88 3.69 -5.79
CA THR A 198 4.14 4.14 -4.41
C THR A 198 3.86 3.05 -3.37
N TYR A 199 2.78 2.29 -3.50
CA TYR A 199 2.43 1.25 -2.53
C TYR A 199 3.43 0.08 -2.52
N PRO A 200 3.61 -0.69 -3.62
CA PRO A 200 4.56 -1.81 -3.62
C PRO A 200 6.00 -1.38 -3.37
N ILE A 201 6.42 -0.21 -3.87
CA ILE A 201 7.79 0.24 -3.73
C ILE A 201 8.07 0.78 -2.33
N THR A 202 7.07 1.32 -1.62
CA THR A 202 7.20 1.65 -0.18
C THR A 202 7.39 0.38 0.66
N VAL A 203 6.69 -0.71 0.35
CA VAL A 203 6.92 -2.01 1.01
C VAL A 203 8.34 -2.50 0.71
N ALA A 204 8.75 -2.44 -0.56
CA ALA A 204 10.08 -2.87 -0.96
C ALA A 204 11.20 -2.02 -0.34
N SER A 205 11.01 -0.70 -0.21
CA SER A 205 12.05 0.22 0.26
C SER A 205 12.48 -0.07 1.69
N VAL A 206 11.56 -0.53 2.53
CA VAL A 206 11.84 -0.97 3.90
C VAL A 206 12.61 -2.30 3.91
N LEU A 207 12.17 -3.25 3.08
CA LEU A 207 12.69 -4.62 3.06
C LEU A 207 14.04 -4.75 2.35
N HIS A 208 14.29 -3.95 1.33
CA HIS A 208 15.44 -4.10 0.44
C HIS A 208 16.76 -3.72 1.12
N GLN A 209 17.85 -4.40 0.76
CA GLN A 209 19.17 -4.19 1.39
C GLN A 209 19.72 -2.77 1.18
N TYR A 210 19.47 -2.17 0.02
CA TYR A 210 19.82 -0.78 -0.32
C TYR A 210 18.65 0.17 -0.05
N SER A 211 18.07 0.06 1.14
CA SER A 211 16.98 0.93 1.62
C SER A 211 17.41 2.39 1.69
N PRO A 212 16.53 3.37 1.41
CA PRO A 212 16.84 4.79 1.60
C PRO A 212 16.97 5.18 3.08
N TYR A 213 16.41 4.39 4.00
CA TYR A 213 16.34 4.76 5.41
C TYR A 213 17.63 4.42 6.16
N LYS A 214 18.22 5.43 6.81
CA LYS A 214 19.52 5.29 7.49
C LYS A 214 19.39 4.67 8.87
N TYR A 215 20.27 3.72 9.15
CA TYR A 215 20.41 3.08 10.46
C TYR A 215 20.94 4.03 11.52
N GLY A 216 20.32 4.01 12.71
CA GLY A 216 20.68 4.86 13.84
C GLY A 216 20.04 6.25 13.81
N GLU A 217 19.77 6.79 12.62
CA GLU A 217 19.06 8.06 12.45
C GLU A 217 17.54 7.83 12.42
N GLN A 218 17.06 7.20 11.34
CA GLN A 218 15.64 6.95 11.06
C GLN A 218 15.21 5.58 11.57
N VAL A 219 15.99 4.54 11.26
CA VAL A 219 15.75 3.17 11.73
C VAL A 219 16.37 3.00 13.11
N THR A 220 15.58 2.56 14.08
CA THR A 220 16.02 2.35 15.47
C THR A 220 16.79 1.03 15.63
N LEU A 221 17.33 0.77 16.83
CA LEU A 221 17.98 -0.51 17.15
C LEU A 221 17.01 -1.70 17.01
N GLU A 222 15.78 -1.58 17.50
CA GLU A 222 14.76 -2.62 17.35
C GLU A 222 14.28 -2.75 15.91
N GLY A 223 14.25 -1.64 15.16
CA GLY A 223 13.99 -1.66 13.73
C GLY A 223 15.06 -2.41 12.96
N MET A 224 16.34 -2.20 13.29
CA MET A 224 17.46 -2.96 12.70
C MET A 224 17.28 -4.46 12.93
N ARG A 225 16.93 -4.89 14.15
CA ARG A 225 16.72 -6.30 14.48
C ARG A 225 15.55 -6.90 13.70
N SER A 226 14.43 -6.18 13.61
CA SER A 226 13.20 -6.64 12.94
C SER A 226 13.38 -6.72 11.42
N ILE A 227 14.00 -5.70 10.82
CA ILE A 227 14.25 -5.67 9.37
C ILE A 227 15.36 -6.67 9.00
N ALA A 228 16.41 -6.81 9.81
CA ALA A 228 17.46 -7.81 9.58
C ALA A 228 16.91 -9.24 9.60
N ALA A 229 15.97 -9.53 10.51
CA ALA A 229 15.28 -10.82 10.58
C ALA A 229 14.51 -11.15 9.29
N LEU A 230 13.78 -10.19 8.72
CA LEU A 230 13.12 -10.36 7.42
C LEU A 230 14.13 -10.54 6.28
N ARG A 231 15.22 -9.78 6.32
CA ARG A 231 16.26 -9.83 5.28
C ARG A 231 17.02 -11.14 5.23
N THR A 232 17.16 -11.87 6.34
CA THR A 232 17.81 -13.19 6.31
C THR A 232 16.99 -14.21 5.53
N VAL A 233 15.66 -14.04 5.49
CA VAL A 233 14.74 -14.86 4.67
C VAL A 233 14.75 -14.39 3.21
N LEU A 234 14.76 -13.08 2.98
CA LEU A 234 14.77 -12.48 1.63
C LEU A 234 16.09 -12.71 0.87
N TYR A 235 17.21 -12.73 1.58
CA TYR A 235 18.56 -12.88 1.02
C TYR A 235 19.28 -14.06 1.69
N PRO A 236 18.92 -15.31 1.34
CA PRO A 236 19.59 -16.47 1.90
C PRO A 236 21.08 -16.46 1.50
N ASN A 237 21.98 -16.47 2.50
CA ASN A 237 23.42 -16.49 2.26
C ASN A 237 23.82 -17.77 1.50
N ALA A 238 24.27 -17.62 0.26
CA ALA A 238 24.79 -18.72 -0.56
C ALA A 238 26.10 -19.34 -0.02
N GLN A 239 26.73 -18.75 1.01
CA GLN A 239 28.07 -19.13 1.45
C GLN A 239 28.16 -20.38 2.34
N ASN A 240 27.03 -20.93 2.82
CA ASN A 240 27.04 -22.09 3.73
C ASN A 240 26.69 -23.43 3.07
N SER A 241 26.49 -23.51 1.76
CA SER A 241 26.11 -24.77 1.09
C SER A 241 27.30 -25.54 0.50
N ASN A 242 28.16 -26.06 1.37
CA ASN A 242 28.84 -27.32 1.07
C ASN A 242 27.89 -28.44 1.49
N GLU A 243 26.93 -28.80 0.64
CA GLU A 243 26.24 -30.11 0.60
C GLU A 243 25.00 -30.03 -0.28
N ALA A 244 24.77 -31.11 -1.05
CA ALA A 244 23.78 -31.27 -2.11
C ALA A 244 22.31 -31.34 -1.65
N GLN A 245 21.96 -30.68 -0.54
CA GLN A 245 20.60 -30.57 -0.02
C GLN A 245 20.38 -29.17 0.56
N VAL A 246 20.52 -28.13 -0.26
CA VAL A 246 19.86 -26.86 0.03
C VAL A 246 18.37 -27.11 -0.14
N GLN A 247 17.73 -27.55 0.93
CA GLN A 247 16.30 -27.36 1.10
C GLN A 247 16.12 -25.85 1.13
N VAL A 248 15.90 -25.24 -0.04
CA VAL A 248 15.55 -23.84 -0.18
C VAL A 248 14.35 -23.66 0.73
N ARG A 249 14.55 -23.00 1.88
CA ARG A 249 13.43 -22.53 2.68
C ARG A 249 12.79 -21.44 1.83
N THR A 250 11.83 -21.79 0.99
CA THR A 250 10.94 -20.83 0.34
C THR A 250 9.88 -20.46 1.36
N ASP A 251 10.31 -19.88 2.48
CA ASP A 251 9.37 -19.33 3.45
C ASP A 251 8.72 -18.13 2.76
N THR A 252 7.39 -18.13 2.73
CA THR A 252 6.61 -17.06 2.09
C THR A 252 6.59 -15.85 3.00
N ILE A 253 6.89 -14.68 2.44
CA ILE A 253 6.74 -13.42 3.16
C ILE A 253 5.28 -13.00 3.10
N ASN A 254 4.64 -12.92 4.26
CA ASN A 254 3.24 -12.52 4.38
C ASN A 254 3.16 -11.03 4.71
N VAL A 255 2.58 -10.26 3.79
CA VAL A 255 2.36 -8.82 3.95
C VAL A 255 0.88 -8.59 4.19
N TYR A 256 0.53 -8.19 5.41
CA TYR A 256 -0.83 -7.88 5.80
C TYR A 256 -1.10 -6.39 5.61
N LEU A 257 -1.90 -6.06 4.60
CA LEU A 257 -2.31 -4.70 4.25
C LEU A 257 -3.63 -4.40 4.95
N LEU A 258 -3.57 -3.66 6.07
CA LEU A 258 -4.72 -3.37 6.90
C LEU A 258 -5.41 -2.07 6.44
N GLY A 259 -6.73 -2.12 6.34
CA GLY A 259 -7.53 -0.99 5.85
C GLY A 259 -7.39 -0.79 4.34
N ALA A 260 -7.25 -1.90 3.60
CA ALA A 260 -6.89 -1.82 2.19
C ALA A 260 -7.99 -1.16 1.35
N ARG A 261 -7.62 -0.12 0.58
CA ARG A 261 -8.50 0.66 -0.30
C ARG A 261 -7.90 0.74 -1.71
N ALA A 262 -7.26 1.86 -2.06
CA ALA A 262 -6.70 2.12 -3.37
C ALA A 262 -5.69 1.03 -3.79
N GLU A 263 -4.90 0.54 -2.85
CA GLU A 263 -3.89 -0.49 -3.02
C GLU A 263 -4.47 -1.87 -3.39
N ALA A 264 -5.71 -2.17 -2.96
CA ALA A 264 -6.43 -3.38 -3.33
C ALA A 264 -6.98 -3.32 -4.77
N THR A 265 -7.23 -2.10 -5.28
CA THR A 265 -7.73 -1.86 -6.64
C THR A 265 -6.64 -1.84 -7.71
N LEU A 266 -5.37 -1.81 -7.30
CA LEU A 266 -4.26 -1.78 -8.24
C LEU A 266 -4.20 -3.05 -9.09
N PRO A 267 -3.86 -2.94 -10.40
CA PRO A 267 -3.63 -4.10 -11.23
C PRO A 267 -2.53 -5.01 -10.65
N ALA A 268 -2.72 -6.32 -10.73
CA ALA A 268 -1.79 -7.28 -10.13
C ALA A 268 -0.33 -7.15 -10.64
N HIS A 269 -0.13 -6.69 -11.88
CA HIS A 269 1.20 -6.49 -12.44
C HIS A 269 1.98 -5.32 -11.80
N ILE A 270 1.29 -4.40 -11.11
CA ILE A 270 1.93 -3.34 -10.31
C ILE A 270 2.60 -3.96 -9.09
N TRP A 271 1.89 -4.83 -8.38
CA TRP A 271 2.41 -5.57 -7.24
C TRP A 271 3.49 -6.60 -7.63
N LEU A 272 3.51 -7.10 -8.88
CA LEU A 272 4.62 -7.92 -9.36
C LEU A 272 5.98 -7.21 -9.31
N GLN A 273 6.01 -5.87 -9.36
CA GLN A 273 7.25 -5.11 -9.20
C GLN A 273 7.91 -5.32 -7.85
N LEU A 274 7.14 -5.58 -6.79
CA LEU A 274 7.68 -6.00 -5.49
C LEU A 274 8.41 -7.34 -5.62
N CYS A 275 7.77 -8.35 -6.23
CA CYS A 275 8.36 -9.69 -6.37
C CYS A 275 9.56 -9.75 -7.32
N TYR A 276 9.70 -8.81 -8.25
CA TYR A 276 10.88 -8.72 -9.11
C TYR A 276 12.12 -8.23 -8.38
N LEU A 277 11.95 -7.51 -7.26
CA LEU A 277 13.05 -7.07 -6.40
C LEU A 277 13.60 -8.20 -5.51
N PHE A 278 12.81 -9.26 -5.31
CA PHE A 278 13.14 -10.37 -4.42
C PHE A 278 12.93 -11.71 -5.15
N PRO A 279 13.89 -12.14 -5.99
CA PRO A 279 13.71 -13.32 -6.85
C PRO A 279 13.60 -14.64 -6.07
N SER A 280 14.23 -14.72 -4.89
CA SER A 280 14.38 -15.96 -4.11
C SER A 280 13.17 -16.32 -3.23
N SER A 281 12.31 -15.36 -2.92
CA SER A 281 11.25 -15.53 -1.91
C SER A 281 9.85 -15.29 -2.51
N PRO A 282 8.88 -16.16 -2.24
CA PRO A 282 7.48 -15.90 -2.59
C PRO A 282 6.84 -14.89 -1.62
N PHE A 283 5.82 -14.18 -2.10
CA PHE A 283 5.05 -13.19 -1.34
C PHE A 283 3.56 -13.57 -1.32
N HIS A 284 2.95 -13.39 -0.16
CA HIS A 284 1.51 -13.45 0.02
C HIS A 284 1.03 -12.10 0.53
N LEU A 285 0.26 -11.38 -0.29
CA LEU A 285 -0.35 -10.11 0.09
C LEU A 285 -1.78 -10.37 0.57
N HIS A 286 -2.08 -9.96 1.80
CA HIS A 286 -3.41 -10.03 2.39
C HIS A 286 -4.01 -8.61 2.40
N PHE A 287 -4.97 -8.36 1.52
CA PHE A 287 -5.74 -7.12 1.48
C PHE A 287 -6.94 -7.25 2.42
N ILE A 288 -6.87 -6.56 3.56
CA ILE A 288 -7.82 -6.70 4.66
C ILE A 288 -8.51 -5.37 4.92
N GLY A 289 -9.83 -5.36 4.91
CA GLY A 289 -10.62 -4.21 5.30
C GLY A 289 -11.92 -4.08 4.50
N PRO A 290 -12.89 -3.29 4.99
CA PRO A 290 -14.23 -3.21 4.40
C PRO A 290 -14.24 -2.82 2.92
N ASP A 291 -13.29 -1.98 2.51
CA ASP A 291 -13.14 -1.48 1.13
C ASP A 291 -12.20 -2.31 0.26
N ALA A 292 -11.62 -3.40 0.79
CA ALA A 292 -10.67 -4.24 0.05
C ALA A 292 -11.34 -5.03 -1.08
N LEU A 293 -12.65 -5.27 -0.96
CA LEU A 293 -13.48 -5.95 -1.94
C LEU A 293 -14.69 -5.09 -2.30
N GLN A 294 -15.20 -5.31 -3.51
CA GLN A 294 -16.48 -4.71 -3.88
C GLN A 294 -17.59 -5.27 -2.98
N PRO A 295 -18.57 -4.43 -2.59
CA PRO A 295 -19.72 -4.90 -1.81
C PRO A 295 -20.40 -6.05 -2.56
N ASN A 296 -20.64 -7.16 -1.87
CA ASN A 296 -21.19 -8.44 -2.35
C ASN A 296 -20.20 -9.47 -2.93
N GLN A 297 -18.89 -9.23 -2.88
CA GLN A 297 -17.91 -10.27 -3.18
C GLN A 297 -17.49 -11.03 -1.92
N GLU A 298 -17.42 -12.36 -2.02
CA GLU A 298 -16.92 -13.19 -0.94
C GLU A 298 -15.38 -13.14 -0.85
N PRO A 299 -14.81 -13.27 0.36
CA PRO A 299 -13.37 -13.39 0.56
C PRO A 299 -12.79 -14.53 -0.29
N HIS A 300 -11.71 -14.25 -1.01
CA HIS A 300 -11.09 -15.22 -1.89
C HIS A 300 -9.59 -15.03 -2.00
N THR A 301 -8.92 -16.11 -2.40
CA THR A 301 -7.48 -16.13 -2.65
C THR A 301 -7.23 -16.39 -4.13
N LYS A 302 -6.36 -15.58 -4.73
CA LYS A 302 -5.97 -15.66 -6.13
C LYS A 302 -4.45 -15.78 -6.24
N SER A 303 -3.99 -16.82 -6.94
CA SER A 303 -2.59 -16.90 -7.37
C SER A 303 -2.40 -16.04 -8.62
N ILE A 304 -1.49 -15.07 -8.55
CA ILE A 304 -1.14 -14.21 -9.69
C ILE A 304 -0.05 -14.88 -10.53
N ASN A 305 0.96 -15.42 -9.85
CA ASN A 305 1.99 -16.28 -10.43
C ASN A 305 2.49 -17.27 -9.36
N GLU A 306 3.54 -18.04 -9.67
CA GLU A 306 4.14 -19.03 -8.76
C GLU A 306 4.71 -18.44 -7.46
N ARG A 307 4.96 -17.12 -7.43
CA ARG A 307 5.62 -16.41 -6.31
C ARG A 307 4.77 -15.32 -5.67
N LEU A 308 3.54 -15.09 -6.13
CA LEU A 308 2.67 -14.01 -5.68
C LEU A 308 1.23 -14.49 -5.53
N PHE A 309 0.75 -14.43 -4.29
CA PHE A 309 -0.61 -14.78 -3.91
C PHE A 309 -1.30 -13.58 -3.31
N PHE A 310 -2.56 -13.35 -3.69
CA PHE A 310 -3.41 -12.33 -3.09
C PHE A 310 -4.53 -13.01 -2.32
N THR A 311 -4.77 -12.58 -1.09
CA THR A 311 -5.99 -12.87 -0.37
C THR A 311 -6.71 -11.56 -0.13
N TYR A 312 -7.99 -11.52 -0.47
CA TYR A 312 -8.86 -10.39 -0.21
C TYR A 312 -9.90 -10.77 0.82
N ASP A 313 -10.05 -9.96 1.87
CA ASP A 313 -11.03 -10.16 2.93
C ASP A 313 -11.62 -8.81 3.35
N ASN A 314 -12.95 -8.74 3.39
CA ASN A 314 -13.67 -7.52 3.74
C ASN A 314 -13.89 -7.35 5.25
N ALA A 315 -13.45 -8.29 6.07
CA ALA A 315 -13.53 -8.20 7.52
C ALA A 315 -12.58 -7.14 8.10
N MET A 316 -12.90 -6.65 9.29
CA MET A 316 -11.95 -5.85 10.07
C MET A 316 -10.79 -6.73 10.53
N TYR A 317 -9.59 -6.14 10.68
CA TYR A 317 -8.39 -6.92 10.99
C TYR A 317 -8.52 -7.73 12.28
N HIS A 318 -9.16 -7.20 13.33
CA HIS A 318 -9.32 -7.93 14.57
C HIS A 318 -10.17 -9.21 14.45
N GLU A 319 -11.06 -9.30 13.47
CA GLU A 319 -11.80 -10.53 13.15
C GLU A 319 -10.97 -11.45 12.26
N TYR A 320 -10.26 -10.87 11.28
CA TYR A 320 -9.36 -11.59 10.40
C TYR A 320 -8.19 -12.25 11.15
N HIS A 321 -7.70 -11.61 12.22
CA HIS A 321 -6.63 -12.11 13.08
C HIS A 321 -6.95 -13.50 13.65
N GLU A 322 -8.21 -13.77 14.01
CA GLU A 322 -8.65 -15.07 14.56
C GLU A 322 -8.61 -16.20 13.52
N LYS A 323 -8.57 -15.85 12.21
CA LYS A 323 -8.44 -16.83 11.13
C LYS A 323 -7.00 -17.31 10.96
N ILE A 324 -6.02 -16.62 11.56
CA ILE A 324 -4.60 -16.94 11.45
C ILE A 324 -4.15 -17.68 12.69
N GLU A 325 -3.62 -18.90 12.50
CA GLU A 325 -3.19 -19.74 13.63
C GLU A 325 -1.92 -19.25 14.32
N LYS A 326 -0.97 -18.73 13.54
CA LYS A 326 0.34 -18.32 14.05
C LYS A 326 0.93 -17.20 13.20
N PHE A 327 1.51 -16.22 13.89
CA PHE A 327 2.35 -15.18 13.30
C PHE A 327 3.82 -15.49 13.53
N ASP A 328 4.64 -15.22 12.51
CA ASP A 328 6.09 -15.34 12.57
C ASP A 328 6.76 -13.98 12.26
N PRO A 329 7.36 -13.31 13.25
CA PRO A 329 8.05 -12.04 13.05
C PRO A 329 9.23 -12.06 12.05
N TYR A 330 9.66 -13.25 11.59
CA TYR A 330 10.70 -13.40 10.56
C TYR A 330 10.15 -13.43 9.13
N THR A 331 8.85 -13.66 8.94
CA THR A 331 8.21 -13.74 7.62
C THR A 331 7.01 -12.81 7.46
N ASP A 332 6.42 -12.38 8.57
CA ASP A 332 5.16 -11.66 8.61
C ASP A 332 5.39 -10.19 8.94
N LEU A 333 4.69 -9.31 8.24
CA LEU A 333 4.71 -7.88 8.50
C LEU A 333 3.38 -7.22 8.15
N PHE A 334 3.11 -6.11 8.83
CA PHE A 334 1.90 -5.32 8.64
C PHE A 334 2.21 -3.99 7.98
N PHE A 335 1.33 -3.57 7.07
CA PHE A 335 1.34 -2.25 6.45
C PHE A 335 -0.04 -1.61 6.58
N MET A 336 -0.08 -0.36 7.02
CA MET A 336 -1.29 0.44 7.14
C MET A 336 -1.12 1.71 6.29
N PHE A 337 -1.78 1.78 5.15
CA PHE A 337 -1.64 2.91 4.24
C PHE A 337 -2.60 4.05 4.58
N SER A 338 -2.07 5.09 5.21
CA SER A 338 -2.81 6.28 5.65
C SER A 338 -4.12 5.94 6.36
N PRO A 339 -4.04 5.22 7.50
CA PRO A 339 -5.21 4.70 8.21
C PRO A 339 -6.04 5.78 8.89
N GLY A 340 -5.47 6.97 9.16
CA GLY A 340 -6.16 8.09 9.80
C GLY A 340 -6.47 7.83 11.28
N ILE A 341 -5.55 7.19 12.00
CA ILE A 341 -5.73 6.73 13.40
C ILE A 341 -5.99 7.91 14.35
N GLY A 342 -5.43 9.07 14.04
CA GLY A 342 -5.54 10.29 14.84
C GLY A 342 -6.89 10.99 14.72
N HIS A 343 -7.74 10.62 13.75
CA HIS A 343 -9.08 11.17 13.63
C HIS A 343 -10.04 10.48 14.60
N THR A 344 -10.83 11.26 15.35
CA THR A 344 -11.71 10.78 16.41
C THR A 344 -12.66 9.66 15.98
N GLU A 345 -13.20 9.73 14.77
CA GLU A 345 -14.14 8.73 14.25
C GLU A 345 -13.46 7.38 14.00
N ALA A 346 -12.25 7.38 13.43
CA ALA A 346 -11.52 6.17 13.08
C ALA A 346 -10.70 5.59 14.25
N ARG A 347 -10.32 6.42 15.24
CA ARG A 347 -9.46 6.04 16.36
C ARG A 347 -10.02 4.85 17.15
N GLU A 348 -11.30 4.90 17.51
CA GLU A 348 -11.94 3.82 18.28
C GLU A 348 -12.06 2.51 17.49
N ASP A 349 -12.32 2.60 16.18
CA ASP A 349 -12.44 1.43 15.30
C ASP A 349 -11.08 0.75 15.07
N TRP A 350 -10.00 1.53 15.05
CA TRP A 350 -8.63 1.02 14.89
C TRP A 350 -8.07 0.37 16.14
N LYS A 351 -8.50 0.80 17.34
CA LYS A 351 -7.95 0.33 18.62
C LYS A 351 -7.82 -1.21 18.75
N PRO A 352 -8.89 -2.00 18.56
CA PRO A 352 -8.80 -3.45 18.70
C PRO A 352 -7.86 -4.10 17.66
N SER A 353 -7.80 -3.53 16.46
CA SER A 353 -6.96 -4.01 15.38
C SER A 353 -5.47 -3.76 15.66
N ILE A 354 -5.13 -2.57 16.15
CA ILE A 354 -3.74 -2.21 16.51
C ILE A 354 -3.26 -3.04 17.70
N GLN A 355 -4.11 -3.24 18.73
CA GLN A 355 -3.77 -4.08 19.89
C GLN A 355 -3.38 -5.50 19.45
N LYS A 356 -4.23 -6.16 18.66
CA LYS A 356 -3.95 -7.49 18.11
C LYS A 356 -2.71 -7.51 17.21
N ALA A 357 -2.46 -6.44 16.45
CA ALA A 357 -1.24 -6.33 15.65
C ALA A 357 0.02 -6.24 16.53
N LEU A 358 0.00 -5.45 17.61
CA LEU A 358 1.10 -5.35 18.57
C LEU A 358 1.37 -6.66 19.32
N GLU A 359 0.33 -7.46 19.60
CA GLU A 359 0.46 -8.79 20.21
C GLU A 359 1.29 -9.75 19.36
N THR A 360 1.21 -9.66 18.03
CA THR A 360 1.98 -10.53 17.11
C THR A 360 3.49 -10.35 17.20
N LYS A 361 3.98 -9.22 17.74
CA LYS A 361 5.39 -8.82 17.73
C LYS A 361 6.01 -8.73 16.33
N CYS A 362 5.20 -8.72 15.28
CA CYS A 362 5.64 -8.47 13.92
C CYS A 362 5.83 -6.97 13.71
N PRO A 363 6.69 -6.56 12.76
CA PRO A 363 6.84 -5.16 12.41
C PRO A 363 5.57 -4.60 11.74
N ILE A 364 5.15 -3.41 12.17
CA ILE A 364 4.00 -2.69 11.64
C ILE A 364 4.51 -1.38 11.06
N PHE A 365 4.27 -1.14 9.77
CA PHE A 365 4.60 0.10 9.08
C PHE A 365 3.34 0.87 8.75
N ILE A 366 3.38 2.18 8.99
CA ILE A 366 2.22 3.06 8.86
C ILE A 366 2.65 4.26 8.00
N THR A 367 1.80 4.66 7.06
CA THR A 367 2.00 5.87 6.24
C THR A 367 0.98 6.95 6.57
N GLY A 368 1.24 8.19 6.15
CA GLY A 368 0.30 9.31 6.26
C GLY A 368 0.18 10.10 4.96
N TYR A 369 -0.85 10.95 4.86
CA TYR A 369 -1.12 11.77 3.65
C TYR A 369 -0.39 13.11 3.61
N ASP A 370 -0.07 13.64 4.79
CA ASP A 370 0.76 14.83 4.97
C ASP A 370 1.50 14.75 6.32
N GLU A 371 2.31 15.76 6.62
CA GLU A 371 3.09 15.80 7.86
C GLU A 371 2.20 15.97 9.10
N THR A 372 1.12 16.77 9.00
CA THR A 372 0.24 17.07 10.14
C THR A 372 -0.58 15.84 10.52
N ASP A 373 -1.15 15.16 9.53
CA ASP A 373 -1.86 13.89 9.61
C ASP A 373 -0.97 12.81 10.23
N MET A 374 0.24 12.61 9.69
CA MET A 374 1.21 11.65 10.24
C MET A 374 1.53 11.94 11.71
N GLN A 375 1.79 13.20 12.07
CA GLN A 375 2.08 13.56 13.46
C GLN A 375 0.87 13.40 14.39
N THR A 376 -0.34 13.56 13.86
CA THR A 376 -1.58 13.35 14.61
C THR A 376 -1.80 11.87 14.88
N ASP A 377 -1.58 11.01 13.89
CA ASP A 377 -1.58 9.55 14.03
C ASP A 377 -0.51 9.08 15.04
N VAL A 378 0.71 9.60 14.94
CA VAL A 378 1.81 9.29 15.87
C VAL A 378 1.43 9.63 17.31
N LYS A 379 0.93 10.84 17.56
CA LYS A 379 0.51 11.26 18.90
C LYS A 379 -0.63 10.40 19.44
N ALA A 380 -1.58 10.01 18.60
CA ALA A 380 -2.68 9.14 19.01
C ALA A 380 -2.15 7.76 19.45
N VAL A 381 -1.22 7.18 18.69
CA VAL A 381 -0.61 5.89 19.03
C VAL A 381 0.28 5.98 20.27
N GLU A 382 1.06 7.05 20.43
CA GLU A 382 1.85 7.28 21.65
C GLU A 382 0.96 7.37 22.90
N GLN A 383 -0.19 8.05 22.80
CA GLN A 383 -1.13 8.20 23.91
C GLN A 383 -1.85 6.90 24.26
N ASP A 384 -2.29 6.14 23.24
CA ASP A 384 -3.12 4.95 23.45
C ASP A 384 -2.29 3.71 23.83
N TYR A 385 -1.03 3.64 23.42
CA TYR A 385 -0.17 2.46 23.54
C TYR A 385 1.16 2.73 24.24
N GLU A 386 1.19 3.75 25.11
CA GLU A 386 2.40 4.12 25.83
C GLU A 386 3.01 2.92 26.55
N GLY A 387 4.26 2.60 26.23
CA GLY A 387 4.97 1.49 26.86
C GLY A 387 4.71 0.11 26.27
N GLU A 388 3.73 -0.06 25.37
CA GLU A 388 3.40 -1.35 24.75
C GLU A 388 4.13 -1.63 23.43
N PHE A 389 4.69 -0.60 22.81
CA PHE A 389 5.43 -0.71 21.56
C PHE A 389 6.86 -0.17 21.63
N ASP A 390 7.69 -0.67 20.72
CA ASP A 390 9.00 -0.15 20.38
C ASP A 390 8.96 0.45 18.98
N TRP A 391 9.64 1.58 18.80
CA TRP A 391 9.84 2.19 17.50
C TRP A 391 10.71 1.29 16.62
N ILE A 392 10.31 1.07 15.36
CA ILE A 392 11.12 0.46 14.31
C ILE A 392 11.72 1.55 13.42
N LEU A 393 10.86 2.46 12.96
CA LEU A 393 11.20 3.56 12.06
C LEU A 393 10.56 4.81 12.62
N LYS A 394 11.37 5.83 12.89
CA LYS A 394 10.86 7.12 13.35
C LYS A 394 10.03 7.79 12.24
N PRO A 395 9.07 8.67 12.60
CA PRO A 395 8.32 9.47 11.64
C PRO A 395 9.25 10.23 10.69
N THR A 396 9.19 9.88 9.42
CA THR A 396 10.06 10.41 8.37
C THR A 396 9.31 10.53 7.06
N VAL A 397 9.83 11.36 6.15
CA VAL A 397 9.29 11.46 4.79
C VAL A 397 9.56 10.15 4.05
N ASN A 398 8.57 9.66 3.32
CA ASN A 398 8.73 8.50 2.46
C ASN A 398 9.36 8.93 1.13
N GLU A 399 10.57 8.46 0.84
CA GLU A 399 11.25 8.71 -0.44
C GLU A 399 10.47 8.19 -1.65
N PHE A 400 9.63 7.16 -1.45
CA PHE A 400 8.76 6.58 -2.48
C PHE A 400 7.31 7.01 -2.37
N ARG A 401 7.04 8.18 -1.78
CA ARG A 401 5.72 8.83 -1.88
C ARG A 401 5.35 9.09 -3.33
N SER A 402 4.05 9.16 -3.61
CA SER A 402 3.57 9.62 -4.92
C SER A 402 4.06 11.05 -5.18
N LEU A 403 4.60 11.31 -6.39
CA LEU A 403 4.92 12.67 -6.82
C LEU A 403 3.67 13.41 -7.32
N LYS A 404 2.64 12.67 -7.72
CA LYS A 404 1.32 13.22 -8.03
C LYS A 404 0.58 13.56 -6.74
N ARG A 405 0.10 14.80 -6.64
CA ARG A 405 -0.80 15.24 -5.57
C ARG A 405 -2.23 14.88 -5.90
N ASP A 406 -2.98 14.43 -4.91
CA ASP A 406 -4.43 14.31 -5.03
C ASP A 406 -5.10 15.56 -4.48
N VAL A 407 -6.17 15.99 -5.14
CA VAL A 407 -6.92 17.21 -4.78
C VAL A 407 -8.26 16.79 -4.21
N ASN A 408 -8.62 17.35 -3.05
CA ASN A 408 -9.95 17.17 -2.50
C ASN A 408 -10.98 17.98 -3.33
N LEU A 409 -11.95 17.29 -3.95
CA LEU A 409 -12.95 17.95 -4.79
C LEU A 409 -13.97 18.78 -3.99
N MET A 410 -14.07 18.54 -2.68
CA MET A 410 -14.95 19.27 -1.77
C MET A 410 -14.31 20.57 -1.28
N ASP A 411 -12.97 20.59 -1.20
CA ASP A 411 -12.19 21.77 -0.85
C ASP A 411 -10.86 21.75 -1.61
N LEU A 412 -10.78 22.56 -2.67
CA LEU A 412 -9.61 22.62 -3.55
C LEU A 412 -8.36 23.20 -2.88
N ARG A 413 -8.47 23.79 -1.67
CA ARG A 413 -7.32 24.23 -0.86
C ARG A 413 -6.56 23.04 -0.29
N GLN A 414 -7.23 21.91 -0.11
CA GLN A 414 -6.65 20.71 0.46
C GLN A 414 -6.08 19.81 -0.63
N THR A 415 -4.76 19.60 -0.57
CA THR A 415 -4.05 18.68 -1.46
C THR A 415 -3.20 17.74 -0.62
N ILE A 416 -3.15 16.47 -1.00
CA ILE A 416 -2.47 15.42 -0.26
C ILE A 416 -1.49 14.67 -1.15
N PHE A 417 -0.48 14.07 -0.54
CA PHE A 417 0.39 13.11 -1.22
C PHE A 417 0.03 11.70 -0.78
N ALA A 418 -0.23 10.80 -1.73
CA ALA A 418 -0.35 9.39 -1.40
C ALA A 418 0.99 8.88 -0.82
N ASN A 419 0.93 8.30 0.38
CA ASN A 419 2.07 7.81 1.15
C ASN A 419 3.15 8.86 1.42
N TYR A 420 2.79 10.09 1.82
CA TYR A 420 3.73 11.18 2.12
C TYR A 420 4.83 10.79 3.11
N GLY A 421 4.43 10.29 4.27
CA GLY A 421 5.30 9.96 5.39
C GLY A 421 5.22 8.48 5.71
N ILE A 422 6.24 7.97 6.39
CA ILE A 422 6.32 6.59 6.85
C ILE A 422 6.94 6.53 8.25
N TRP A 423 6.43 5.61 9.05
CA TRP A 423 6.95 5.26 10.36
C TRP A 423 6.63 3.79 10.65
N GLY A 424 7.20 3.26 11.72
CA GLY A 424 6.95 1.88 12.07
C GLY A 424 7.13 1.60 13.55
N ILE A 425 6.33 0.67 14.04
CA ILE A 425 6.26 0.24 15.43
C ILE A 425 6.18 -1.28 15.50
N ARG A 426 6.40 -1.79 16.70
CA ARG A 426 6.31 -3.22 17.01
C ARG A 426 5.94 -3.40 18.46
N GLY A 427 5.14 -4.41 18.80
CA GLY A 427 4.87 -4.68 20.22
C GLY A 427 6.13 -5.10 20.99
N LYS A 428 6.28 -4.60 22.22
CA LYS A 428 7.44 -4.91 23.06
C LYS A 428 7.54 -6.40 23.37
N ARG A 429 8.78 -6.89 23.45
CA ARG A 429 9.09 -8.18 24.07
C ARG A 429 9.41 -7.92 25.54
N TYR A 430 8.66 -8.54 26.45
CA TYR A 430 9.07 -8.60 27.84
C TYR A 430 10.19 -9.64 27.93
N ASP A 431 11.43 -9.17 28.07
CA ASP A 431 12.53 -10.07 28.39
C ASP A 431 12.22 -10.71 29.75
N VAL A 432 12.16 -12.04 29.78
CA VAL A 432 12.07 -12.78 31.04
C VAL A 432 13.41 -12.58 31.74
N VAL A 433 13.46 -11.61 32.65
CA VAL A 433 14.61 -11.43 33.53
C VAL A 433 14.63 -12.64 34.46
N HIS A 434 15.49 -13.60 34.14
CA HIS A 434 15.77 -14.70 35.04
C HIS A 434 16.50 -14.11 36.24
N ASP A 435 15.80 -13.94 37.36
CA ASP A 435 16.41 -13.50 38.61
C ASP A 435 17.23 -14.67 39.18
N PRO A 436 18.57 -14.60 39.17
CA PRO A 436 19.41 -15.72 39.59
C PRO A 436 19.36 -15.95 41.11
N GLU A 437 18.76 -15.04 41.90
CA GLU A 437 18.69 -15.14 43.36
C GLU A 437 17.46 -15.89 43.89
N ASN A 438 16.56 -16.35 43.01
CA ASN A 438 15.29 -17.02 43.39
C ASN A 438 15.27 -18.55 43.18
N ASN A 439 16.43 -19.22 43.24
CA ASN A 439 16.53 -20.69 43.25
C ASN A 439 17.26 -21.23 44.47
#